data_AF-A0AAV4PC84-F1
#
_entry.id   AF-A0AAV4PC84-F1
#
_cell.length_a   1.000
_cell.length_b   1.000
_cell.length_c   1.000
_cell.angle_alpha   90.00
_cell.angle_beta   90.00
_cell.angle_gamma   90.00
#
_symmetry.space_group_name_H-M   'P 1'
#
loop_
_entity.id
_entity.type
_entity.pdbx_description
1 polymer ?
#
loop_
_entity_poly.entity_id
_entity_poly.type
_entity_poly.pdbx_seq_one_letter_code
_entity_poly.pdbx_strand_id
1 'polypeptide(L)'
;MGAYRCHDTNLDNYEFYKLEKDEGTKEVCSNGFCCTLSYEADSMDEDYYLAVSGKPLNFYDTYSYGIESCFLARCESENGTPCKRYVLKSNTVFQKVEIKATFSTKHIYPFAINSEVRLTDSKNWMFDRKSQIVYNNLDKNLPLYFSDCTEDFMMKIKGYSHSI
;
A
#
# COMPACT_ATOMS: atom_id res chain seq x y z
N MET A 1 -21.67 13.06 -19.89
CA MET A 1 -20.39 12.39 -19.58
C MET A 1 -20.34 12.19 -18.08
N GLY A 2 -20.52 10.95 -17.61
CA GLY A 2 -20.69 10.65 -16.20
C GLY A 2 -19.42 10.90 -15.42
N ALA A 3 -19.50 11.73 -14.38
CA ALA A 3 -18.45 11.84 -13.38
C ALA A 3 -18.34 10.48 -12.68
N TYR A 4 -17.21 9.79 -12.83
CA TYR A 4 -16.88 8.66 -11.96
C TYR A 4 -16.82 9.21 -10.54
N ARG A 5 -17.80 8.87 -9.71
CA ARG A 5 -17.84 9.23 -8.30
C ARG A 5 -16.85 8.34 -7.56
N CYS A 6 -15.57 8.70 -7.60
CA CYS A 6 -14.57 8.09 -6.73
C CYS A 6 -14.77 8.67 -5.33
N HIS A 7 -14.93 7.79 -4.34
CA HIS A 7 -15.08 8.21 -2.96
C HIS A 7 -13.68 8.21 -2.35
N ASP A 8 -13.20 9.39 -1.94
CA ASP A 8 -11.89 9.52 -1.32
C ASP A 8 -11.79 8.57 -0.12
N THR A 9 -10.77 7.71 -0.14
CA THR A 9 -10.48 6.87 1.03
C THR A 9 -9.99 7.79 2.14
N ASN A 10 -10.71 7.82 3.28
CA ASN A 10 -10.22 8.55 4.44
C ASN A 10 -8.93 7.89 4.95
N LEU A 11 -7.82 8.62 4.86
CA LEU A 11 -6.50 8.19 5.30
C LEU A 11 -6.05 8.82 6.62
N ASP A 12 -6.92 9.54 7.32
CA ASP A 12 -6.57 10.27 8.56
C ASP A 12 -6.07 9.33 9.67
N ASN A 13 -6.38 8.04 9.57
CA ASN A 13 -5.98 7.00 10.50
C ASN A 13 -4.67 6.28 10.12
N TYR A 14 -3.99 6.71 9.06
CA TYR A 14 -2.73 6.14 8.61
C TYR A 14 -1.53 6.95 9.09
N GLU A 15 -0.51 6.24 9.56
CA GLU A 15 0.83 6.77 9.77
C GLU A 15 1.62 6.61 8.48
N PHE A 16 2.27 7.68 8.01
CA PHE A 16 3.00 7.73 6.75
C PHE A 16 4.51 7.85 6.96
N TYR A 17 5.29 7.15 6.14
CA TYR A 17 6.74 7.29 6.06
C TYR A 17 7.18 7.41 4.60
N LYS A 18 7.83 8.53 4.27
CA LYS A 18 8.40 8.78 2.94
C LYS A 18 9.67 7.95 2.74
N LEU A 19 9.79 7.29 1.60
CA LEU A 19 11.03 6.65 1.17
C LEU A 19 11.99 7.72 0.64
N GLU A 20 13.22 7.76 1.17
CA GLU A 20 14.23 8.77 0.82
C GLU A 20 15.45 8.20 0.08
N LYS A 21 15.55 6.87 -0.01
CA LYS A 21 16.69 6.17 -0.58
C LYS A 21 16.21 5.16 -1.60
N ASP A 22 17.12 4.66 -2.43
CA ASP A 22 16.81 3.63 -3.44
C ASP A 22 16.61 2.25 -2.80
N GLU A 23 17.21 2.01 -1.63
CA GLU A 23 17.02 0.80 -0.85
C GLU A 23 16.89 1.10 0.65
N GLY A 24 16.22 0.19 1.37
CA GLY A 24 16.16 0.29 2.83
C GLY A 24 15.22 -0.69 3.49
N THR A 25 15.25 -0.68 4.82
CA THR A 25 14.27 -1.37 5.66
C THR A 25 13.71 -0.40 6.69
N LYS A 26 12.38 -0.34 6.81
CA LYS A 26 11.69 0.54 7.74
C LYS A 26 10.54 -0.17 8.41
N GLU A 27 10.42 0.02 9.72
CA GLU A 27 9.22 -0.33 10.48
C GLU A 27 8.42 0.94 10.80
N VAL A 28 7.10 0.87 10.61
CA VAL A 28 6.12 1.89 10.98
C VAL A 28 4.99 1.22 11.73
N CYS A 29 4.54 1.85 12.82
CA CYS A 29 3.48 1.32 13.68
C CYS A 29 2.35 2.32 13.85
N SER A 30 1.12 1.82 13.90
CA SER A 30 -0.09 2.58 14.19
C SER A 30 -0.97 1.75 15.12
N ASN A 31 -1.32 2.30 16.29
CA ASN A 31 -2.22 1.67 17.26
C ASN A 31 -1.83 0.21 17.65
N GLY A 32 -0.54 -0.06 17.85
CA GLY A 32 -0.03 -1.38 18.21
C GLY A 32 0.10 -2.37 17.05
N PHE A 33 -0.35 -2.02 15.85
CA PHE A 33 -0.10 -2.77 14.62
C PHE A 33 1.13 -2.19 13.91
N CYS A 34 2.09 -3.04 13.54
CA CYS A 34 3.35 -2.64 12.92
C CYS A 34 3.56 -3.36 11.59
N CYS A 35 4.14 -2.63 10.63
CA CYS A 35 4.56 -3.17 9.35
C CYS A 35 6.02 -2.83 9.08
N THR A 36 6.74 -3.84 8.64
CA THR A 36 8.10 -3.71 8.13
C THR A 36 8.04 -3.72 6.61
N LEU A 37 8.64 -2.69 6.00
CA LEU A 37 8.91 -2.61 4.57
C LEU A 37 10.40 -2.81 4.34
N SER A 38 10.77 -3.72 3.45
CA SER A 38 12.11 -3.80 2.84
C SER A 38 11.99 -3.62 1.34
N TYR A 39 12.81 -2.76 0.75
CA TYR A 39 12.69 -2.41 -0.67
C TYR A 39 14.05 -2.13 -1.32
N GLU A 40 14.08 -2.32 -2.64
CA GLU A 40 15.18 -2.00 -3.53
C GLU A 40 14.60 -1.50 -4.86
N ALA A 41 14.99 -0.31 -5.28
CA ALA A 41 14.56 0.36 -6.50
C ALA A 41 15.77 0.82 -7.32
N ASP A 42 15.56 0.99 -8.63
CA ASP A 42 16.60 1.48 -9.53
C ASP A 42 16.95 2.96 -9.27
N SER A 43 15.93 3.78 -8.98
CA SER A 43 16.07 5.16 -8.49
C SER A 43 14.81 5.62 -7.75
N MET A 44 14.98 6.47 -6.74
CA MET A 44 13.91 7.06 -5.94
C MET A 44 13.71 8.56 -6.22
N ASP A 45 13.43 8.90 -7.48
CA ASP A 45 13.17 10.29 -7.92
C ASP A 45 11.73 10.74 -7.66
N GLU A 46 10.84 9.80 -7.38
CA GLU A 46 9.41 10.02 -7.15
C GLU A 46 9.03 9.79 -5.68
N ASP A 47 7.96 10.44 -5.25
CA ASP A 47 7.51 10.36 -3.87
C ASP A 47 6.75 9.05 -3.60
N TYR A 48 7.33 8.21 -2.75
CA TYR A 48 6.75 6.97 -2.26
C TYR A 48 6.58 6.98 -0.76
N TYR A 49 5.47 6.41 -0.29
CA TYR A 49 5.15 6.34 1.11
C TYR A 49 4.71 4.94 1.53
N LEU A 50 5.26 4.47 2.65
CA LEU A 50 4.68 3.40 3.44
C LEU A 50 3.58 4.00 4.32
N ALA A 51 2.38 3.43 4.26
CA ALA A 51 1.27 3.81 5.11
C ALA A 51 0.82 2.63 5.97
N VAL A 52 0.58 2.88 7.26
CA VAL A 52 0.18 1.86 8.25
C VAL A 52 -1.01 2.33 9.06
N SER A 53 -2.05 1.51 9.17
CA SER A 53 -3.18 1.75 10.07
C SER A 53 -3.54 0.49 10.84
N GLY A 54 -3.56 0.60 12.18
CA GLY A 54 -4.13 -0.39 13.09
C GLY A 54 -5.42 0.09 13.75
N LYS A 55 -6.04 1.14 13.20
CA LYS A 55 -7.30 1.70 13.70
C LYS A 55 -8.47 1.18 12.87
N PRO A 56 -9.67 1.03 13.45
CA PRO A 56 -10.86 0.70 12.68
C PRO A 56 -11.06 1.70 11.53
N LEU A 57 -11.35 1.18 10.34
CA LEU A 57 -11.78 2.01 9.22
C LEU A 57 -13.31 1.99 9.21
N ASN A 58 -13.89 3.19 9.28
CA ASN A 58 -15.32 3.36 9.17
C ASN A 58 -15.68 3.44 7.68
N PHE A 59 -16.55 2.53 7.23
CA PHE A 59 -17.13 2.57 5.90
C PHE A 59 -18.55 3.15 5.98
N TYR A 60 -18.80 4.18 5.18
CA TYR A 60 -20.12 4.78 4.98
C TYR A 60 -20.84 5.23 6.26
N ASP A 61 -20.09 5.70 7.28
CA ASP A 61 -20.59 6.14 8.60
C ASP A 61 -21.45 5.13 9.38
N THR A 62 -21.58 3.89 8.87
CA THR A 62 -22.56 2.89 9.35
C THR A 62 -21.88 1.58 9.76
N TYR A 63 -20.71 1.27 9.20
CA TYR A 63 -19.97 0.03 9.49
C TYR A 63 -18.55 0.34 9.95
N SER A 64 -18.19 -0.10 11.15
CA SER A 64 -16.82 -0.03 11.66
C SER A 64 -16.18 -1.42 11.57
N TYR A 65 -15.22 -1.58 10.66
CA TYR A 65 -14.44 -2.79 10.57
C TYR A 65 -13.10 -2.55 11.25
N GLY A 66 -12.68 -3.49 12.12
CA GLY A 66 -11.30 -3.54 12.56
C GLY A 66 -10.42 -3.91 11.38
N ILE A 67 -9.75 -2.92 10.80
CA ILE A 67 -8.86 -3.11 9.66
C ILE A 67 -7.44 -2.80 10.10
N GLU A 68 -6.59 -3.80 9.97
CA GLU A 68 -5.13 -3.67 10.02
C GLU A 68 -4.66 -3.63 8.57
N SER A 69 -4.03 -2.53 8.15
CA SER A 69 -3.71 -2.29 6.75
C SER A 69 -2.34 -1.65 6.60
N CYS A 70 -1.56 -2.21 5.69
CA CYS A 70 -0.32 -1.61 5.24
C CYS A 70 -0.26 -1.56 3.74
N PHE A 71 0.23 -0.45 3.22
CA PHE A 71 0.47 -0.30 1.81
C PHE A 71 1.68 0.56 1.49
N LEU A 72 2.31 0.25 0.36
CA LEU A 72 3.27 1.13 -0.30
C LEU A 72 2.55 1.82 -1.46
N ALA A 73 2.67 3.15 -1.58
CA ALA A 73 2.01 3.91 -2.65
C ALA A 73 2.86 5.07 -3.14
N ARG A 74 2.68 5.38 -4.43
CA ARG A 74 3.14 6.63 -5.01
C ARG A 74 2.10 7.72 -4.80
N CYS A 75 2.49 8.80 -4.17
CA CYS A 75 1.60 9.92 -3.86
C CYS A 75 2.44 11.15 -3.56
N GLU A 76 1.87 12.34 -3.72
CA GLU A 76 2.56 13.59 -3.41
C GLU A 76 1.98 14.22 -2.15
N SER A 77 2.86 14.89 -1.41
CA SER A 77 2.44 15.76 -0.32
C SER A 77 1.91 17.09 -0.83
N GLU A 78 0.85 17.59 -0.21
CA GLU A 78 0.32 18.93 -0.47
C GLU A 78 0.10 19.63 0.87
N ASN A 79 0.57 20.88 1.01
CA ASN A 79 0.45 21.68 2.24
C ASN A 79 0.93 20.94 3.51
N GLY A 80 2.00 20.16 3.41
CA GLY A 80 2.56 19.38 4.52
C GLY A 80 1.77 18.10 4.88
N THR A 81 0.69 17.79 4.14
CA THR A 81 -0.08 16.55 4.32
C THR A 81 0.47 15.46 3.40
N PRO A 82 1.00 14.33 3.94
CA PRO A 82 1.45 13.19 3.14
C PRO A 82 0.30 12.57 2.32
N CYS A 83 0.62 12.02 1.15
CA CYS A 83 -0.34 11.36 0.26
C CYS A 83 -1.65 12.13 0.02
N LYS A 84 -1.58 13.47 -0.12
CA LYS A 84 -2.77 14.27 -0.41
C LYS A 84 -3.20 14.18 -1.87
N ARG A 85 -2.24 13.97 -2.79
CA ARG A 85 -2.48 13.87 -4.22
C ARG A 85 -1.93 12.56 -4.77
N TYR A 86 -2.81 11.73 -5.32
CA TYR A 86 -2.40 10.50 -5.98
C TYR A 86 -1.99 10.73 -7.42
N VAL A 87 -0.98 9.98 -7.87
CA VAL A 87 -0.42 10.17 -9.21
C VAL A 87 -0.34 8.83 -9.92
N LEU A 88 -1.05 8.74 -11.05
CA LEU A 88 -1.30 7.50 -11.78
C LEU A 88 -0.07 6.96 -12.54
N LYS A 89 0.94 7.79 -12.84
CA LYS A 89 2.07 7.37 -13.69
C LYS A 89 3.37 7.37 -12.92
N SER A 90 3.98 6.20 -12.70
CA SER A 90 5.31 6.10 -12.13
C SER A 90 6.37 5.74 -13.17
N ASN A 91 7.58 6.26 -12.97
CA ASN A 91 8.79 5.79 -13.66
C ASN A 91 9.71 4.98 -12.75
N THR A 92 9.51 5.00 -11.43
CA THR A 92 10.29 4.21 -10.47
C THR A 92 10.05 2.72 -10.66
N VAL A 93 11.15 1.99 -10.87
CA VAL A 93 11.16 0.54 -10.98
C VAL A 93 11.70 -0.05 -9.68
N PHE A 94 10.84 -0.74 -8.94
CA PHE A 94 11.28 -1.55 -7.81
C PHE A 94 11.79 -2.89 -8.33
N GLN A 95 12.98 -3.30 -7.90
CA GLN A 95 13.51 -4.64 -8.12
C GLN A 95 12.88 -5.63 -7.12
N LYS A 96 12.78 -5.21 -5.86
CA LYS A 96 12.21 -6.00 -4.78
C LYS A 96 11.42 -5.13 -3.81
N VAL A 97 10.27 -5.63 -3.39
CA VAL A 97 9.48 -5.04 -2.29
C VAL A 97 9.00 -6.17 -1.39
N GLU A 98 9.13 -6.00 -0.10
CA GLU A 98 8.64 -6.93 0.90
C GLU A 98 7.88 -6.14 1.97
N ILE A 99 6.63 -6.51 2.21
CA ILE A 99 5.83 -5.98 3.32
C ILE A 99 5.52 -7.15 4.25
N LYS A 100 5.87 -6.97 5.52
CA LYS A 100 5.61 -7.93 6.58
C LYS A 100 4.85 -7.26 7.72
N ALA A 101 3.85 -7.93 8.26
CA ALA A 101 3.05 -7.45 9.38
C ALA A 101 2.51 -8.60 10.23
N THR A 102 2.29 -8.35 11.52
CA THR A 102 1.64 -9.34 12.41
C THR A 102 0.18 -8.96 12.58
N PHE A 103 -0.70 -9.65 11.88
CA PHE A 103 -2.14 -9.41 11.95
C PHE A 103 -2.78 -10.09 13.16
N SER A 104 -3.78 -9.44 13.76
CA SER A 104 -4.66 -10.02 14.78
C SER A 104 -5.67 -11.00 14.19
N THR A 105 -5.81 -11.05 12.86
CA THR A 105 -6.76 -11.87 12.12
C THR A 105 -6.09 -12.79 11.11
N LYS A 106 -6.77 -13.89 10.77
CA LYS A 106 -6.35 -14.85 9.73
C LYS A 106 -6.88 -14.47 8.34
N HIS A 107 -7.82 -13.54 8.25
CA HIS A 107 -8.43 -13.12 6.99
C HIS A 107 -7.60 -12.00 6.36
N ILE A 108 -6.55 -12.42 5.65
CA ILE A 108 -5.55 -11.51 5.09
C ILE A 108 -5.62 -11.52 3.57
N TYR A 109 -5.76 -10.34 2.98
CA TYR A 109 -5.90 -10.15 1.53
C TYR A 109 -4.73 -9.32 1.00
N PRO A 110 -3.71 -9.99 0.42
CA PRO A 110 -2.61 -9.34 -0.26
C PRO A 110 -2.95 -9.03 -1.72
N PHE A 111 -2.39 -7.97 -2.28
CA PHE A 111 -2.37 -7.75 -3.73
C PHE A 111 -1.25 -6.81 -4.14
N ALA A 112 -0.87 -6.87 -5.43
CA ALA A 112 0.08 -5.96 -6.05
C ALA A 112 -0.31 -5.58 -7.49
N ILE A 113 -0.17 -4.29 -7.84
CA ILE A 113 -0.74 -3.68 -9.07
C ILE A 113 0.33 -2.89 -9.84
N ASN A 114 0.36 -3.03 -11.18
CA ASN A 114 1.32 -2.39 -12.10
C ASN A 114 0.80 -1.11 -12.75
N SER A 115 1.68 -0.32 -13.40
CA SER A 115 1.46 1.05 -13.97
C SER A 115 0.24 1.24 -14.87
N GLU A 116 -0.44 0.17 -15.26
CA GLU A 116 -1.59 0.15 -16.15
C GLU A 116 -2.91 -0.26 -15.45
N VAL A 117 -2.97 -0.22 -14.11
CA VAL A 117 -4.11 -0.75 -13.31
C VAL A 117 -4.32 -2.25 -13.52
N ARG A 118 -3.25 -3.01 -13.80
CA ARG A 118 -3.35 -4.46 -13.97
C ARG A 118 -2.74 -5.15 -12.77
N LEU A 119 -3.37 -6.25 -12.35
CA LEU A 119 -2.76 -7.17 -11.40
C LEU A 119 -1.37 -7.55 -11.95
N THR A 120 -0.36 -7.43 -11.09
CA THR A 120 0.97 -7.94 -11.41
C THR A 120 0.89 -9.45 -11.67
N ASP A 121 1.75 -9.94 -12.57
CA ASP A 121 1.82 -11.37 -12.85
C ASP A 121 2.07 -12.13 -11.55
N SER A 122 1.31 -13.20 -11.33
CA SER A 122 1.45 -14.10 -10.19
C SER A 122 2.87 -14.64 -9.98
N LYS A 123 3.71 -14.65 -11.02
CA LYS A 123 5.13 -15.03 -10.91
C LYS A 123 5.98 -13.96 -10.19
N ASN A 124 5.55 -12.70 -10.21
CA ASN A 124 6.30 -11.56 -9.68
C ASN A 124 6.00 -11.32 -8.20
N TRP A 125 5.08 -12.04 -7.58
CA TRP A 125 4.84 -11.91 -6.15
C TRP A 125 4.38 -13.21 -5.47
N MET A 126 4.60 -13.27 -4.17
CA MET A 126 4.19 -14.40 -3.34
C MET A 126 3.65 -13.87 -2.01
N PHE A 127 2.63 -14.56 -1.48
CA PHE A 127 2.15 -14.38 -0.12
C PHE A 127 2.37 -15.66 0.69
N ASP A 128 2.96 -15.52 1.88
CA ASP A 128 3.23 -16.62 2.81
C ASP A 128 1.96 -17.22 3.48
N ARG A 129 0.78 -16.69 3.15
CA ARG A 129 -0.53 -17.03 3.72
C ARG A 129 -0.69 -16.63 5.19
N LYS A 130 0.18 -15.77 5.73
CA LYS A 130 0.18 -15.41 7.16
C LYS A 130 0.46 -13.94 7.45
N SER A 131 1.49 -13.35 6.84
CA SER A 131 2.06 -12.10 7.33
C SER A 131 2.88 -11.32 6.32
N GLN A 132 3.28 -11.95 5.23
CA GLN A 132 4.34 -11.45 4.37
C GLN A 132 3.98 -11.60 2.91
N ILE A 133 3.95 -10.47 2.22
CA ILE A 133 3.92 -10.43 0.76
C ILE A 133 5.30 -9.98 0.26
N VAL A 134 5.80 -10.63 -0.79
CA VAL A 134 7.08 -10.33 -1.43
C VAL A 134 6.82 -10.15 -2.92
N TYR A 135 7.23 -9.02 -3.48
CA TYR A 135 7.26 -8.72 -4.90
C TYR A 135 8.71 -8.73 -5.39
N ASN A 136 8.96 -9.44 -6.49
CA ASN A 136 10.22 -9.45 -7.21
C ASN A 136 9.92 -9.12 -8.68
N ASN A 137 10.58 -8.09 -9.20
CA ASN A 137 10.38 -7.66 -10.57
C ASN A 137 11.22 -8.50 -11.54
N LEU A 138 10.74 -9.70 -11.84
CA LEU A 138 11.46 -10.64 -12.72
C LEU A 138 11.55 -10.14 -14.16
N ASP A 139 10.62 -9.29 -14.58
CA ASP A 139 10.52 -8.76 -15.93
C ASP A 139 11.31 -7.45 -16.13
N LYS A 140 11.84 -6.84 -15.05
CA LYS A 140 12.68 -5.62 -14.99
C LYS A 140 12.19 -4.38 -15.75
N ASN A 141 10.94 -4.37 -16.22
CA ASN A 141 10.47 -3.38 -17.20
C ASN A 141 9.16 -2.68 -16.82
N LEU A 142 8.58 -2.96 -15.64
CA LEU A 142 7.27 -2.42 -15.28
C LEU A 142 7.32 -1.62 -13.96
N PRO A 143 7.10 -0.30 -14.01
CA PRO A 143 6.84 0.48 -12.82
C PRO A 143 5.51 0.07 -12.18
N LEU A 144 5.42 0.21 -10.86
CA LEU A 144 4.23 -0.13 -10.07
C LEU A 144 3.24 1.06 -10.00
N TYR A 145 1.97 0.82 -9.68
CA TYR A 145 0.86 1.77 -9.89
C TYR A 145 -0.06 2.02 -8.73
N PHE A 146 -0.84 3.10 -8.89
CA PHE A 146 -1.98 3.42 -8.07
C PHE A 146 -3.16 3.96 -8.90
N SER A 147 -4.40 3.55 -8.56
CA SER A 147 -5.63 4.27 -8.94
C SER A 147 -6.46 4.70 -7.73
N ASP A 148 -6.87 5.96 -7.77
CA ASP A 148 -7.68 6.66 -6.77
C ASP A 148 -9.13 6.15 -6.65
N CYS A 149 -9.59 5.36 -7.63
CA CYS A 149 -10.99 4.96 -7.72
C CYS A 149 -11.30 3.57 -7.12
N THR A 150 -10.30 2.83 -6.63
CA THR A 150 -10.50 1.40 -6.29
C THR A 150 -9.79 0.89 -5.03
N GLU A 151 -9.25 1.76 -4.15
CA GLU A 151 -8.40 1.32 -3.02
C GLU A 151 -7.19 0.45 -3.47
N ASP A 152 -6.72 0.64 -4.70
CA ASP A 152 -5.73 -0.19 -5.37
C ASP A 152 -4.32 0.36 -5.13
N PHE A 153 -3.75 -0.04 -3.99
CA PHE A 153 -2.38 0.31 -3.62
C PHE A 153 -1.35 -0.65 -4.26
N MET A 154 -0.12 -0.17 -4.50
CA MET A 154 0.92 -0.92 -5.24
C MET A 154 1.15 -2.31 -4.67
N MET A 155 1.14 -2.37 -3.35
CA MET A 155 1.30 -3.56 -2.58
C MET A 155 0.57 -3.33 -1.28
N LYS A 156 -0.49 -4.10 -1.04
CA LYS A 156 -1.31 -3.96 0.15
C LYS A 156 -1.41 -5.30 0.84
N ILE A 157 -1.48 -5.25 2.15
CA ILE A 157 -1.87 -6.39 2.97
C ILE A 157 -2.88 -5.90 4.01
N LYS A 158 -4.10 -6.46 3.95
CA LYS A 158 -5.23 -6.08 4.80
C LYS A 158 -5.71 -7.27 5.61
N GLY A 159 -5.78 -7.12 6.92
CA GLY A 159 -6.46 -8.04 7.83
C GLY A 159 -7.86 -7.52 8.20
N TYR A 160 -8.86 -8.39 8.13
CA TYR A 160 -10.24 -8.09 8.56
C TYR A 160 -10.62 -8.81 9.84
N SER A 161 -11.03 -8.07 10.87
CA SER A 161 -11.74 -8.62 12.03
C SER A 161 -13.22 -8.21 11.98
N HIS A 162 -14.11 -9.17 12.23
CA HIS A 162 -15.52 -8.86 12.45
C HIS A 162 -15.67 -8.27 13.85
N SER A 163 -16.13 -7.03 13.93
CA SER A 163 -16.74 -6.50 15.15
C SER A 163 -18.09 -7.18 15.32
N ILE A 164 -18.31 -7.91 16.41
CA ILE A 164 -19.65 -8.38 16.84
C ILE A 164 -20.35 -7.22 17.54
#